data_AF-Q5L6H1-F1
#
_entry.id   AF-Q5L6H1-F1
#
_cell.length_a   1.000
_cell.length_b   1.000
_cell.length_c   1.000
_cell.angle_alpha   90.00
_cell.angle_beta   90.00
_cell.angle_gamma   90.00
#
_symmetry.space_group_name_H-M   'P 1'
#
loop_
_entity.id
_entity.type
_entity.pdbx_description
1 polymer ?
#
loop_
_entity_poly.entity_id
_entity_poly.type
_entity_poly.pdbx_seq_one_letter_code
_entity_poly.pdbx_strand_id
1 'polypeptide(L)'
;MATSSPPQAVTTLTESIKNLLESNFCHIVVKGELSNVSLQPSGHLYFGIKDSKSFLNGAFFHFKSKYFDRRPKDGDSVIIHGKLTVYAPRGQYQIVAHALVYAGEGDLLQKFEETKKRLAAEGYFSIEKKQPLPRIPKCIGVITSPTGAVIQDILRILSRRCYQYKVLIYPVTVQGATAAKEISQAIEVMNRDKLVDVLVIARGGGSIEDLWAFNEEIIVKAIDASTIPIISAVGHETDYTLCDFAADVRAPTPSAAGEIVCQSSQEQIQIFKSHLRYLNAHAQQLLAGKAKQIQQWKRYLDHVDFFRPPHQSLDYLRVSIERSIQTTLSQSKQRYRQYTRWLQSDILQRMTYRLQDLWKMINLAFQNRLLALKHHCVHIKKNLVIHNTQQYRQRFDPCRDQIHRALSQRLGYFQQSLAHKQTLLKHFTTKINQLFIKETSALNLLKKRLNKAFVYTVCERREHFLYAKENLFLSLNHLVERHRAKYHTVSQQLISLNPKNVLKRGYAMLFDFNENSAIISAKSLHKHSCVRVRLQDGEATLTVTDVQNFETQEF
;
A
#
# COMPACT_ATOMS: atom_id res chain seq x y z
N MET A 1 -60.98 -59.11 -68.32
CA MET A 1 -62.06 -58.28 -67.73
C MET A 1 -61.97 -56.91 -68.37
N ALA A 2 -63.04 -56.51 -69.05
CA ALA A 2 -63.11 -55.25 -69.79
C ALA A 2 -63.06 -54.06 -68.84
N THR A 3 -62.03 -53.24 -68.96
CA THR A 3 -61.96 -51.92 -68.34
C THR A 3 -61.85 -50.89 -69.46
N SER A 4 -62.92 -50.65 -70.22
CA SER A 4 -63.00 -49.44 -71.03
C SER A 4 -63.30 -48.29 -70.07
N SER A 5 -62.26 -47.65 -69.59
CA SER A 5 -62.38 -46.39 -68.85
C SER A 5 -63.01 -45.34 -69.78
N PRO A 6 -64.03 -44.56 -69.34
CA PRO A 6 -64.58 -43.48 -70.16
C PRO A 6 -63.49 -42.48 -70.53
N PRO A 7 -63.55 -41.82 -71.71
CA PRO A 7 -62.57 -40.82 -72.10
C PRO A 7 -62.55 -39.69 -71.06
N GLN A 8 -61.41 -39.48 -70.42
CA GLN A 8 -61.18 -38.40 -69.45
C GLN A 8 -60.53 -37.20 -70.14
N ALA A 9 -60.84 -35.99 -69.66
CA ALA A 9 -60.14 -34.79 -70.11
C ALA A 9 -58.66 -34.86 -69.73
N VAL A 10 -57.77 -34.41 -70.64
CA VAL A 10 -56.31 -34.41 -70.43
C VAL A 10 -55.95 -33.68 -69.13
N THR A 11 -56.66 -32.61 -68.80
CA THR A 11 -56.51 -31.85 -67.55
C THR A 11 -56.73 -32.73 -66.31
N THR A 12 -57.85 -33.48 -66.28
CA THR A 12 -58.20 -34.35 -65.15
C THR A 12 -57.21 -35.49 -64.97
N LEU A 13 -56.72 -36.06 -66.08
CA LEU A 13 -55.68 -37.09 -66.06
C LEU A 13 -54.35 -36.52 -65.53
N THR A 14 -53.94 -35.35 -66.02
CA THR A 14 -52.68 -34.71 -65.61
C THR A 14 -52.70 -34.29 -64.15
N GLU A 15 -53.83 -33.77 -63.65
CA GLU A 15 -54.01 -33.46 -62.23
C GLU A 15 -53.98 -34.71 -61.35
N SER A 16 -54.58 -35.82 -61.81
CA SER A 16 -54.52 -37.10 -61.09
C SER A 16 -53.08 -37.61 -60.98
N ILE A 17 -52.29 -37.52 -62.06
CA ILE A 17 -50.87 -37.89 -62.06
C ILE A 17 -50.07 -36.96 -61.14
N LYS A 18 -50.34 -35.65 -61.20
CA LYS A 18 -49.69 -34.67 -60.32
C LYS A 18 -49.94 -34.99 -58.85
N ASN A 19 -51.18 -35.24 -58.46
CA ASN A 19 -51.56 -35.56 -57.09
C ASN A 19 -50.90 -36.86 -56.61
N LEU A 20 -50.86 -37.90 -57.46
CA LEU A 20 -50.22 -39.17 -57.15
C LEU A 20 -48.71 -39.02 -56.94
N LEU A 21 -48.04 -38.21 -57.75
CA LEU A 21 -46.60 -37.97 -57.59
C LEU A 21 -46.30 -37.10 -56.38
N GLU A 22 -47.08 -36.03 -56.15
CA GLU A 22 -46.90 -35.16 -55.00
C GLU A 22 -47.19 -35.88 -53.67
N SER A 23 -48.11 -36.85 -53.65
CA SER A 23 -48.42 -37.65 -52.45
C SER A 23 -47.37 -38.73 -52.15
N ASN A 24 -46.77 -39.34 -53.17
CA ASN A 24 -45.78 -40.40 -52.98
C ASN A 24 -44.35 -39.86 -52.82
N PHE A 25 -44.04 -38.71 -53.43
CA PHE A 25 -42.70 -38.12 -53.46
C PHE A 25 -42.67 -36.72 -52.82
N CYS A 26 -43.18 -36.61 -51.60
CA CYS A 26 -43.23 -35.35 -50.85
C CYS A 26 -41.85 -34.76 -50.56
N HIS A 27 -40.87 -35.63 -50.24
CA HIS A 27 -39.48 -35.26 -50.03
C HIS A 27 -38.58 -36.30 -50.69
N ILE A 28 -37.82 -35.86 -51.69
CA ILE A 28 -36.86 -36.70 -52.41
C ILE A 28 -35.48 -36.05 -52.38
N VAL A 29 -34.45 -36.90 -52.34
CA VAL A 29 -33.04 -36.52 -52.41
C VAL A 29 -32.47 -37.15 -53.67
N VAL A 30 -32.05 -36.33 -54.63
CA VAL A 30 -31.57 -36.79 -55.95
C VAL A 30 -30.13 -36.37 -56.13
N LYS A 31 -29.27 -37.35 -56.45
CA LYS A 31 -27.86 -37.12 -56.82
C LYS A 31 -27.72 -37.20 -58.33
N GLY A 32 -27.01 -36.24 -58.93
CA GLY A 32 -26.76 -36.21 -60.36
C GLY A 32 -25.95 -35.00 -60.79
N GLU A 33 -25.63 -34.95 -62.08
CA GLU A 33 -24.91 -33.84 -62.70
C GLU A 33 -25.90 -32.78 -63.19
N LEU A 34 -25.63 -31.51 -62.93
CA LEU A 34 -26.40 -30.41 -63.46
C LEU A 34 -26.15 -30.21 -64.96
N SER A 35 -27.21 -29.96 -65.71
CA SER A 35 -27.19 -29.69 -67.15
C SER A 35 -28.25 -28.65 -67.49
N ASN A 36 -28.02 -27.78 -68.48
CA ASN A 36 -28.96 -26.72 -68.89
C ASN A 36 -29.34 -25.75 -67.74
N VAL A 37 -28.35 -25.40 -66.91
CA VAL A 37 -28.50 -24.48 -65.78
C VAL A 37 -28.75 -23.05 -66.30
N SER A 38 -29.93 -22.52 -66.00
CA SER A 38 -30.37 -21.18 -66.39
C SER A 38 -30.88 -20.41 -65.17
N LEU A 39 -30.15 -19.37 -64.78
CA LEU A 39 -30.56 -18.45 -63.72
C LEU A 39 -31.33 -17.28 -64.32
N GLN A 40 -32.64 -17.23 -64.05
CA GLN A 40 -33.49 -16.16 -64.56
C GLN A 40 -33.35 -14.88 -63.73
N PRO A 41 -33.60 -13.68 -64.31
CA PRO A 41 -33.57 -12.40 -63.59
C PRO A 41 -34.48 -12.37 -62.35
N SER A 42 -35.59 -13.11 -62.38
CA SER A 42 -36.56 -13.27 -61.28
C SER A 42 -35.98 -13.99 -60.03
N GLY A 43 -34.79 -14.56 -60.13
CA GLY A 43 -34.14 -15.26 -59.02
C GLY A 43 -34.52 -16.74 -58.91
N HIS A 44 -35.19 -17.30 -59.92
CA HIS A 44 -35.44 -18.73 -60.06
C HIS A 44 -34.33 -19.40 -60.88
N LEU A 45 -33.86 -20.55 -60.40
CA LEU A 45 -32.88 -21.37 -61.10
C LEU A 45 -33.61 -22.54 -61.76
N TYR A 46 -33.50 -22.67 -63.08
CA TYR A 46 -33.94 -23.86 -63.81
C TYR A 46 -32.71 -24.69 -64.15
N PHE A 47 -32.81 -26.01 -64.01
CA PHE A 47 -31.73 -26.94 -64.28
C PHE A 47 -32.30 -28.30 -64.66
N GLY A 48 -31.54 -29.10 -65.38
CA GLY A 48 -31.73 -30.54 -65.51
C GLY A 48 -30.75 -31.25 -64.59
N ILE A 49 -31.19 -32.28 -63.89
CA ILE A 49 -30.32 -33.21 -63.17
C ILE A 49 -30.27 -34.53 -63.95
N LYS A 50 -29.08 -34.96 -64.33
CA LYS A 50 -28.86 -36.19 -65.12
C LYS A 50 -28.03 -37.21 -64.35
N ASP A 51 -28.36 -38.47 -64.53
CA ASP A 51 -27.50 -39.61 -64.21
C ASP A 51 -27.06 -40.30 -65.51
N SER A 52 -26.47 -41.50 -65.43
CA SER A 52 -26.00 -42.23 -66.62
C SER A 52 -27.12 -42.71 -67.56
N LYS A 53 -28.38 -42.71 -67.13
CA LYS A 53 -29.53 -43.28 -67.85
C LYS A 53 -30.75 -42.36 -67.94
N SER A 54 -30.85 -41.38 -67.06
CA SER A 54 -32.07 -40.64 -66.78
C SER A 54 -31.79 -39.15 -66.66
N PHE A 55 -32.78 -38.35 -67.05
CA PHE A 55 -32.74 -36.90 -66.99
C PHE A 55 -34.04 -36.39 -66.37
N LEU A 56 -33.93 -35.49 -65.39
CA LEU A 56 -35.06 -34.89 -64.69
C LEU A 56 -34.93 -33.36 -64.70
N ASN A 57 -35.98 -32.67 -65.14
CA ASN A 57 -36.02 -31.20 -65.05
C ASN A 57 -36.26 -30.77 -63.61
N GLY A 58 -35.70 -29.63 -63.23
CA GLY A 58 -35.82 -29.07 -61.90
C GLY A 58 -35.92 -27.55 -61.89
N ALA A 59 -36.58 -27.03 -60.87
CA ALA A 59 -36.71 -25.62 -60.60
C ALA A 59 -36.41 -25.35 -59.12
N PHE A 60 -35.53 -24.40 -58.84
CA PHE A 60 -35.28 -23.85 -57.51
C PHE A 60 -35.86 -22.44 -57.46
N PHE A 61 -36.97 -22.28 -56.74
CA PHE A 61 -37.58 -20.96 -56.59
C PHE A 61 -36.81 -20.13 -55.53
N HIS A 62 -36.53 -18.85 -55.81
CA HIS A 62 -35.83 -17.92 -54.90
C HIS A 62 -34.38 -18.28 -54.54
N PHE A 63 -33.67 -18.99 -55.44
CA PHE A 63 -32.27 -19.40 -55.24
C PHE A 63 -31.33 -18.24 -54.89
N LYS A 64 -31.53 -17.09 -55.56
CA LYS A 64 -30.68 -15.89 -55.45
C LYS A 64 -30.59 -15.30 -54.03
N SER A 65 -31.53 -15.66 -53.15
CA SER A 65 -31.57 -15.16 -51.76
C SER A 65 -30.75 -16.00 -50.78
N LYS A 66 -30.41 -17.25 -51.10
CA LYS A 66 -29.79 -18.19 -50.14
C LYS A 66 -28.33 -18.55 -50.43
N TYR A 67 -27.87 -18.49 -51.67
CA TYR A 67 -26.52 -18.96 -52.06
C TYR A 67 -25.86 -17.94 -53.00
N PHE A 68 -25.07 -17.01 -52.45
CA PHE A 68 -24.44 -15.94 -53.24
C PHE A 68 -23.05 -16.34 -53.78
N ASP A 69 -22.34 -17.23 -53.08
CA ASP A 69 -20.90 -17.38 -53.27
C ASP A 69 -20.50 -18.30 -54.43
N ARG A 70 -21.30 -19.34 -54.72
CA ARG A 70 -21.03 -20.29 -55.80
C ARG A 70 -22.27 -20.46 -56.67
N ARG A 71 -22.21 -19.96 -57.91
CA ARG A 71 -23.27 -20.17 -58.89
C ARG A 71 -23.14 -21.58 -59.46
N PRO A 72 -24.21 -22.39 -59.46
CA PRO A 72 -24.19 -23.70 -60.10
C PRO A 72 -23.95 -23.53 -61.61
N LYS A 73 -23.14 -24.43 -62.17
CA LYS A 73 -22.79 -24.50 -63.58
C LYS A 73 -23.18 -25.87 -64.14
N ASP A 74 -23.29 -25.92 -65.46
CA ASP A 74 -23.39 -27.19 -66.18
C ASP A 74 -22.14 -28.03 -65.88
N GLY A 75 -22.34 -29.29 -65.53
CA GLY A 75 -21.28 -30.22 -65.11
C GLY A 75 -21.13 -30.39 -63.59
N ASP A 76 -21.74 -29.53 -62.78
CA ASP A 76 -21.62 -29.64 -61.33
C ASP A 76 -22.38 -30.88 -60.82
N SER A 77 -21.69 -31.77 -60.11
CA SER A 77 -22.33 -32.88 -59.39
C SER A 77 -22.95 -32.37 -58.09
N VAL A 78 -24.25 -32.55 -57.94
CA VAL A 78 -25.03 -32.01 -56.81
C VAL A 78 -25.98 -33.06 -56.22
N ILE A 79 -26.36 -32.82 -54.98
CA ILE A 79 -27.41 -33.50 -54.25
C ILE A 79 -28.52 -32.48 -54.02
N ILE A 80 -29.72 -32.78 -54.53
CA ILE A 80 -30.87 -31.86 -54.51
C ILE A 80 -31.94 -32.46 -53.61
N HIS A 81 -32.33 -31.68 -52.60
CA HIS A 81 -33.50 -31.98 -51.77
C HIS A 81 -34.70 -31.23 -52.31
N GLY A 82 -35.79 -31.92 -52.61
CA GLY A 82 -36.95 -31.32 -53.24
C GLY A 82 -38.21 -32.17 -53.16
N LYS A 83 -39.25 -31.71 -53.85
CA LYS A 83 -40.50 -32.45 -54.07
C LYS A 83 -40.70 -32.69 -55.57
N LEU A 84 -41.25 -33.83 -55.94
CA LEU A 84 -41.58 -34.10 -57.35
C LEU A 84 -42.96 -33.52 -57.67
N THR A 85 -43.08 -32.79 -58.77
CA THR A 85 -44.35 -32.22 -59.25
C THR A 85 -44.46 -32.39 -60.78
N VAL A 86 -45.65 -32.15 -61.32
CA VAL A 86 -45.91 -32.16 -62.76
C VAL A 86 -46.20 -30.75 -63.21
N TYR A 87 -45.50 -30.28 -64.25
CA TYR A 87 -45.85 -29.04 -64.93
C TYR A 87 -47.06 -29.29 -65.84
N ALA A 88 -48.25 -29.04 -65.30
CA ALA A 88 -49.53 -29.37 -65.93
C ALA A 88 -49.68 -28.91 -67.40
N PRO A 89 -49.20 -27.72 -67.83
CA PRO A 89 -49.35 -27.28 -69.23
C PRO A 89 -48.62 -28.15 -70.26
N ARG A 90 -47.56 -28.89 -69.86
CA ARG A 90 -46.80 -29.77 -70.75
C ARG A 90 -46.82 -31.24 -70.31
N GLY A 91 -47.43 -31.58 -69.18
CA GLY A 91 -47.44 -32.94 -68.63
C GLY A 91 -46.04 -33.48 -68.30
N GLN A 92 -45.06 -32.62 -68.01
CA GLN A 92 -43.69 -33.02 -67.72
C GLN A 92 -43.42 -33.09 -66.22
N TYR A 93 -42.74 -34.14 -65.77
CA TYR A 93 -42.26 -34.25 -64.39
C TYR A 93 -41.11 -33.29 -64.13
N GLN A 94 -41.12 -32.64 -62.97
CA GLN A 94 -40.03 -31.77 -62.53
C GLN A 94 -39.82 -31.85 -61.01
N ILE A 95 -38.58 -31.68 -60.56
CA ILE A 95 -38.24 -31.54 -59.15
C ILE A 95 -38.28 -30.06 -58.74
N VAL A 96 -39.05 -29.73 -57.70
CA VAL A 96 -38.97 -28.41 -57.05
C VAL A 96 -37.97 -28.52 -55.90
N ALA A 97 -36.80 -27.91 -56.09
CA ALA A 97 -35.71 -27.96 -55.14
C ALA A 97 -35.92 -26.96 -53.98
N HIS A 98 -35.67 -27.43 -52.76
CA HIS A 98 -35.65 -26.64 -51.53
C HIS A 98 -34.22 -26.42 -51.01
N ALA A 99 -33.30 -27.35 -51.29
CA ALA A 99 -31.88 -27.23 -50.99
C ALA A 99 -31.04 -27.93 -52.08
N LEU A 100 -29.86 -27.37 -52.33
CA LEU A 100 -28.88 -27.87 -53.29
C LEU A 100 -27.54 -27.90 -52.57
N VAL A 101 -26.91 -29.06 -52.53
CA VAL A 101 -25.61 -29.30 -51.91
C VAL A 101 -24.69 -29.84 -52.99
N TYR A 102 -23.47 -29.34 -53.12
CA TYR A 102 -22.51 -29.93 -54.06
C TYR A 102 -22.09 -31.31 -53.55
N ALA A 103 -22.08 -32.32 -54.44
CA ALA A 103 -21.85 -33.71 -54.03
C ALA A 103 -20.50 -33.91 -53.32
N GLY A 104 -19.48 -33.12 -53.71
CA GLY A 104 -18.18 -33.12 -53.02
C GLY A 104 -18.28 -32.63 -51.57
N GLU A 105 -19.01 -31.54 -51.32
CA GLU A 105 -19.17 -30.96 -49.98
C GLU A 105 -19.94 -31.90 -49.04
N GLY A 106 -20.95 -32.61 -49.55
CA GLY A 106 -21.75 -33.56 -48.77
C GLY A 106 -20.94 -34.77 -48.28
N ASP A 107 -20.14 -35.37 -49.17
CA ASP A 107 -19.27 -36.50 -48.82
C ASP A 107 -18.18 -36.07 -47.81
N LEU A 108 -17.65 -34.85 -47.94
CA LEU A 108 -16.71 -34.27 -46.98
C LEU A 108 -17.39 -34.01 -45.63
N LEU A 109 -18.59 -33.42 -45.60
CA LEU A 109 -19.29 -33.17 -44.34
C LEU A 109 -19.61 -34.47 -43.58
N GLN A 110 -20.03 -35.52 -44.30
CA GLN A 110 -20.24 -36.84 -43.70
C GLN A 110 -18.94 -37.41 -43.11
N LYS A 111 -17.85 -37.40 -43.86
CA LYS A 111 -16.53 -37.83 -43.37
C LYS A 111 -16.08 -37.04 -42.14
N PHE A 112 -16.34 -35.74 -42.11
CA PHE A 112 -16.04 -34.88 -40.98
C PHE A 112 -16.83 -35.31 -39.73
N GLU A 113 -18.14 -35.52 -39.86
CA GLU A 113 -18.98 -35.94 -38.73
C GLU A 113 -18.61 -37.33 -38.21
N GLU A 114 -18.33 -38.28 -39.11
CA GLU A 114 -17.88 -39.64 -38.75
C GLU A 114 -16.54 -39.60 -37.99
N THR A 115 -15.58 -38.84 -38.51
CA THR A 115 -14.25 -38.69 -37.89
C THR A 115 -14.36 -37.97 -36.54
N LYS A 116 -15.17 -36.91 -36.46
CA LYS A 116 -15.45 -36.19 -35.22
C LYS A 116 -16.02 -37.11 -34.15
N LYS A 117 -17.03 -37.93 -34.48
CA LYS A 117 -17.64 -38.88 -33.53
C LYS A 117 -16.63 -39.90 -33.03
N ARG A 118 -15.81 -40.45 -33.93
CA ARG A 118 -14.77 -41.43 -33.57
C ARG A 118 -13.69 -40.81 -32.66
N LEU A 119 -13.11 -39.69 -33.03
CA LEU A 119 -12.06 -39.03 -32.23
C LEU A 119 -12.58 -38.48 -30.90
N ALA A 120 -13.86 -38.05 -30.85
CA ALA A 120 -14.51 -37.69 -29.60
C ALA A 120 -14.64 -38.89 -28.66
N ALA A 121 -15.00 -40.08 -29.19
CA ALA A 121 -15.09 -41.31 -28.41
C ALA A 121 -13.72 -41.79 -27.90
N GLU A 122 -12.65 -41.53 -28.65
CA GLU A 122 -11.26 -41.80 -28.24
C GLU A 122 -10.75 -40.77 -27.19
N GLY A 123 -11.48 -39.69 -26.93
CA GLY A 123 -11.14 -38.69 -25.90
C GLY A 123 -10.13 -37.62 -26.34
N TYR A 124 -9.99 -37.38 -27.65
CA TYR A 124 -9.10 -36.33 -28.19
C TYR A 124 -9.65 -34.90 -27.98
N PHE A 125 -10.94 -34.74 -27.67
CA PHE A 125 -11.57 -33.43 -27.48
C PHE A 125 -11.95 -33.12 -26.03
N SER A 126 -11.43 -33.90 -25.07
CA SER A 126 -11.74 -33.74 -23.65
C SER A 126 -11.20 -32.43 -23.09
N ILE A 127 -12.07 -31.66 -22.42
CA ILE A 127 -11.72 -30.36 -21.83
C ILE A 127 -10.57 -30.48 -20.81
N GLU A 128 -10.50 -31.62 -20.10
CA GLU A 128 -9.49 -31.88 -19.06
C GLU A 128 -8.06 -31.97 -19.59
N LYS A 129 -7.87 -32.29 -20.88
CA LYS A 129 -6.55 -32.35 -21.50
C LYS A 129 -6.03 -30.98 -21.94
N LYS A 130 -6.91 -29.97 -22.02
CA LYS A 130 -6.56 -28.65 -22.56
C LYS A 130 -5.66 -27.88 -21.59
N GLN A 131 -4.56 -27.35 -22.11
CA GLN A 131 -3.57 -26.60 -21.36
C GLN A 131 -3.96 -25.12 -21.25
N PRO A 132 -3.76 -24.49 -20.07
CA PRO A 132 -4.01 -23.06 -19.92
C PRO A 132 -2.97 -22.23 -20.68
N LEU A 133 -3.43 -21.20 -21.40
CA LEU A 133 -2.53 -20.29 -22.11
C LEU A 133 -1.61 -19.52 -21.12
N PRO A 134 -0.31 -19.34 -21.46
CA PRO A 134 0.58 -18.52 -20.66
C PRO A 134 0.10 -17.07 -20.67
N ARG A 135 0.09 -16.41 -19.49
CA ARG A 135 -0.37 -15.01 -19.36
C ARG A 135 0.54 -14.02 -20.09
N ILE A 136 1.83 -14.33 -20.19
CA ILE A 136 2.85 -13.48 -20.79
C ILE A 136 3.79 -14.39 -21.61
N PRO A 137 3.39 -14.82 -22.82
CA PRO A 137 4.28 -15.59 -23.69
C PRO A 137 5.44 -14.71 -24.13
N LYS A 138 6.69 -15.13 -23.96
CA LYS A 138 7.86 -14.39 -24.48
C LYS A 138 8.03 -14.59 -25.97
N CYS A 139 7.74 -15.79 -26.44
CA CYS A 139 7.86 -16.19 -27.84
C CYS A 139 6.60 -16.90 -28.33
N ILE A 140 6.05 -16.42 -29.44
CA ILE A 140 4.82 -16.92 -30.07
C ILE A 140 5.23 -17.64 -31.35
N GLY A 141 4.90 -18.93 -31.46
CA GLY A 141 5.08 -19.69 -32.69
C GLY A 141 3.85 -19.58 -33.58
N VAL A 142 4.01 -19.26 -34.86
CA VAL A 142 2.92 -19.16 -35.82
C VAL A 142 3.16 -20.14 -36.97
N ILE A 143 2.23 -21.06 -37.16
CA ILE A 143 2.22 -22.07 -38.21
C ILE A 143 1.20 -21.61 -39.26
N THR A 144 1.70 -21.09 -40.38
CA THR A 144 0.89 -20.51 -41.46
C THR A 144 1.71 -20.46 -42.76
N SER A 145 1.07 -20.12 -43.88
CA SER A 145 1.80 -19.83 -45.11
C SER A 145 2.71 -18.60 -44.96
N PRO A 146 3.93 -18.63 -45.54
CA PRO A 146 4.84 -17.48 -45.49
C PRO A 146 4.29 -16.27 -46.26
N THR A 147 3.46 -16.54 -47.27
CA THR A 147 2.78 -15.55 -48.10
C THR A 147 1.28 -15.60 -47.81
N GLY A 148 0.73 -14.55 -47.22
CA GLY A 148 -0.70 -14.47 -46.93
C GLY A 148 -1.11 -13.24 -46.12
N ALA A 149 -2.36 -12.82 -46.24
CA ALA A 149 -2.93 -11.74 -45.42
C ALA A 149 -2.98 -12.13 -43.92
N VAL A 150 -3.14 -13.43 -43.64
CA VAL A 150 -3.22 -14.01 -42.29
C VAL A 150 -2.05 -13.60 -41.41
N ILE A 151 -0.81 -13.73 -41.93
CA ILE A 151 0.38 -13.41 -41.15
C ILE A 151 0.50 -11.90 -40.89
N GLN A 152 0.12 -11.08 -41.88
CA GLN A 152 0.12 -9.62 -41.73
C GLN A 152 -0.91 -9.17 -40.70
N ASP A 153 -2.07 -9.81 -40.66
CA ASP A 153 -3.11 -9.51 -39.68
C ASP A 153 -2.67 -9.87 -38.25
N ILE A 154 -2.08 -11.04 -38.05
CA ILE A 154 -1.50 -11.43 -36.75
C ILE A 154 -0.39 -10.45 -36.35
N LEU A 155 0.57 -10.17 -37.22
CA LEU A 155 1.68 -9.24 -36.94
C LEU A 155 1.20 -7.80 -36.69
N ARG A 156 0.18 -7.33 -37.40
CA ARG A 156 -0.45 -6.01 -37.19
C ARG A 156 -1.09 -5.92 -35.80
N ILE A 157 -1.80 -6.96 -35.38
CA ILE A 157 -2.41 -6.99 -34.04
C ILE A 157 -1.34 -7.06 -32.94
N LEU A 158 -0.34 -7.93 -33.11
CA LEU A 158 0.75 -8.09 -32.14
C LEU A 158 1.55 -6.79 -32.01
N SER A 159 1.98 -6.17 -33.13
CA SER A 159 2.73 -4.91 -33.13
C SER A 159 1.96 -3.72 -32.54
N ARG A 160 0.63 -3.67 -32.72
CA ARG A 160 -0.21 -2.61 -32.16
C ARG A 160 -0.40 -2.75 -30.66
N ARG A 161 -0.51 -3.99 -30.16
CA ARG A 161 -0.88 -4.25 -28.76
C ARG A 161 0.32 -4.53 -27.85
N CYS A 162 1.45 -5.04 -28.36
CA CYS A 162 2.56 -5.53 -27.54
C CYS A 162 3.93 -5.37 -28.26
N TYR A 163 4.91 -4.68 -27.66
CA TYR A 163 6.25 -4.48 -28.24
C TYR A 163 7.29 -5.57 -27.90
N GLN A 164 6.97 -6.48 -26.98
CA GLN A 164 7.98 -7.34 -26.34
C GLN A 164 7.99 -8.80 -26.82
N TYR A 165 7.05 -9.18 -27.69
CA TYR A 165 6.93 -10.58 -28.12
C TYR A 165 7.81 -10.87 -29.33
N LYS A 166 8.54 -11.99 -29.23
CA LYS A 166 9.21 -12.59 -30.40
C LYS A 166 8.18 -13.46 -31.12
N VAL A 167 8.13 -13.35 -32.44
CA VAL A 167 7.27 -14.19 -33.27
C VAL A 167 8.16 -15.09 -34.11
N LEU A 168 8.01 -16.41 -33.94
CA LEU A 168 8.71 -17.42 -34.72
C LEU A 168 7.72 -18.02 -35.72
N ILE A 169 8.01 -17.90 -37.01
CA ILE A 169 7.10 -18.36 -38.06
C ILE A 169 7.64 -19.69 -38.60
N TYR A 170 6.82 -20.74 -38.57
CA TYR A 170 7.08 -21.97 -39.31
C TYR A 170 6.27 -21.94 -40.61
N PRO A 171 6.92 -21.78 -41.78
CA PRO A 171 6.22 -21.73 -43.05
C PRO A 171 5.70 -23.12 -43.42
N VAL A 172 4.39 -23.24 -43.65
CA VAL A 172 3.73 -24.48 -44.11
C VAL A 172 2.75 -24.18 -45.24
N THR A 173 2.47 -25.19 -46.07
CA THR A 173 1.30 -25.16 -46.94
C THR A 173 0.03 -25.28 -46.10
N VAL A 174 -0.92 -24.37 -46.30
CA VAL A 174 -2.18 -24.30 -45.54
C VAL A 174 -3.39 -24.83 -46.33
N GLN A 175 -3.13 -25.37 -47.52
CA GLN A 175 -4.12 -25.98 -48.42
C GLN A 175 -3.44 -27.07 -49.27
N GLY A 176 -4.22 -28.05 -49.71
CA GLY A 176 -3.74 -29.17 -50.51
C GLY A 176 -3.33 -30.40 -49.68
N ALA A 177 -2.96 -31.48 -50.38
CA ALA A 177 -2.74 -32.79 -49.77
C ALA A 177 -1.52 -32.87 -48.83
N THR A 178 -0.51 -32.00 -49.00
CA THR A 178 0.70 -31.99 -48.16
C THR A 178 0.53 -31.17 -46.88
N ALA A 179 -0.46 -30.27 -46.85
CA ALA A 179 -0.66 -29.32 -45.76
C ALA A 179 -0.80 -30.00 -44.39
N ALA A 180 -1.59 -31.07 -44.31
CA ALA A 180 -1.79 -31.78 -43.04
C ALA A 180 -0.49 -32.37 -42.48
N LYS A 181 0.35 -32.93 -43.35
CA LYS A 181 1.65 -33.49 -42.96
C LYS A 181 2.62 -32.38 -42.54
N GLU A 182 2.71 -31.31 -43.30
CA GLU A 182 3.60 -30.18 -42.99
C GLU A 182 3.21 -29.48 -41.68
N ILE A 183 1.91 -29.27 -41.43
CA ILE A 183 1.41 -28.71 -40.17
C ILE A 183 1.75 -29.62 -38.99
N SER A 184 1.54 -30.94 -39.13
CA SER A 184 1.89 -31.90 -38.06
C SER A 184 3.39 -31.90 -37.75
N GLN A 185 4.24 -31.86 -38.78
CA GLN A 185 5.69 -31.77 -38.63
C GLN A 185 6.12 -30.44 -38.00
N ALA A 186 5.46 -29.33 -38.34
CA ALA A 186 5.73 -28.03 -37.73
C ALA A 186 5.44 -28.04 -36.23
N ILE A 187 4.33 -28.67 -35.80
CA ILE A 187 4.00 -28.86 -34.37
C ILE A 187 5.07 -29.69 -33.68
N GLU A 188 5.50 -30.81 -34.28
CA GLU A 188 6.55 -31.68 -33.73
C GLU A 188 7.89 -30.96 -33.57
N VAL A 189 8.34 -30.24 -34.60
CA VAL A 189 9.61 -29.50 -34.58
C VAL A 189 9.58 -28.39 -33.53
N MET A 190 8.48 -27.63 -33.45
CA MET A 190 8.32 -26.57 -32.46
C MET A 190 8.31 -27.11 -31.02
N ASN A 191 7.68 -28.26 -30.79
CA ASN A 191 7.69 -28.95 -29.49
C ASN A 191 9.07 -29.49 -29.14
N ARG A 192 9.84 -29.99 -30.11
CA ARG A 192 11.20 -30.47 -29.91
C ARG A 192 12.15 -29.34 -29.54
N ASP A 193 12.08 -28.23 -30.27
CA ASP A 193 13.01 -27.12 -30.13
C ASP A 193 12.68 -26.24 -28.90
N LYS A 194 11.43 -26.28 -28.40
CA LYS A 194 10.94 -25.57 -27.19
C LYS A 194 11.27 -24.07 -27.17
N LEU A 195 11.27 -23.44 -28.33
CA LEU A 195 11.58 -22.02 -28.50
C LEU A 195 10.37 -21.10 -28.29
N VAL A 196 9.18 -21.65 -28.23
CA VAL A 196 7.90 -20.92 -28.20
C VAL A 196 7.08 -21.34 -26.98
N ASP A 197 6.37 -20.38 -26.39
CA ASP A 197 5.53 -20.60 -25.21
C ASP A 197 4.07 -20.93 -25.59
N VAL A 198 3.66 -20.55 -26.81
CA VAL A 198 2.33 -20.77 -27.37
C VAL A 198 2.44 -20.91 -28.88
N LEU A 199 1.62 -21.79 -29.45
CA LEU A 199 1.52 -22.02 -30.89
C LEU A 199 0.19 -21.49 -31.43
N VAL A 200 0.22 -20.88 -32.61
CA VAL A 200 -0.96 -20.42 -33.34
C VAL A 200 -0.96 -21.09 -34.71
N ILE A 201 -1.95 -21.93 -34.97
CA ILE A 201 -2.21 -22.52 -36.27
C ILE A 201 -3.23 -21.63 -36.96
N ALA A 202 -2.85 -20.98 -38.06
CA ALA A 202 -3.70 -19.97 -38.68
C ALA A 202 -3.91 -20.20 -40.17
N ARG A 203 -5.16 -20.01 -40.61
CA ARG A 203 -5.55 -19.97 -42.02
C ARG A 203 -6.77 -19.08 -42.19
N GLY A 204 -6.83 -18.35 -43.30
CA GLY A 204 -7.99 -17.52 -43.63
C GLY A 204 -9.26 -18.33 -43.92
N GLY A 205 -10.35 -17.63 -44.28
CA GLY A 205 -11.56 -18.28 -44.77
C GLY A 205 -11.36 -18.99 -46.12
N GLY A 206 -12.29 -19.87 -46.46
CA GLY A 206 -12.35 -20.52 -47.77
C GLY A 206 -13.37 -21.65 -47.79
N SER A 207 -13.43 -22.39 -48.89
CA SER A 207 -14.32 -23.53 -49.02
C SER A 207 -13.96 -24.65 -48.03
N ILE A 208 -14.90 -25.57 -47.77
CA ILE A 208 -14.62 -26.77 -46.95
C ILE A 208 -13.47 -27.60 -47.55
N GLU A 209 -13.31 -27.56 -48.87
CA GLU A 209 -12.25 -28.23 -49.63
C GLU A 209 -10.88 -27.63 -49.29
N ASP A 210 -10.78 -26.30 -49.24
CA ASP A 210 -9.54 -25.62 -48.89
C ASP A 210 -9.17 -25.77 -47.40
N LEU A 211 -10.19 -25.90 -46.54
CA LEU A 211 -10.06 -26.13 -45.10
C LEU A 211 -9.82 -27.60 -44.75
N TRP A 212 -9.95 -28.51 -45.71
CA TRP A 212 -10.02 -29.94 -45.42
C TRP A 212 -8.75 -30.48 -44.75
N ALA A 213 -7.59 -29.90 -45.05
CA ALA A 213 -6.33 -30.28 -44.42
C ALA A 213 -6.40 -30.22 -42.88
N PHE A 214 -7.18 -29.30 -42.31
CA PHE A 214 -7.37 -29.13 -40.85
C PHE A 214 -8.33 -30.15 -40.23
N ASN A 215 -8.97 -30.99 -41.05
CA ASN A 215 -9.85 -32.09 -40.65
C ASN A 215 -9.16 -33.46 -40.74
N GLU A 216 -7.87 -33.51 -41.07
CA GLU A 216 -7.11 -34.76 -41.07
C GLU A 216 -6.74 -35.19 -39.65
N GLU A 217 -6.86 -36.49 -39.38
CA GLU A 217 -6.60 -37.07 -38.06
C GLU A 217 -5.15 -36.86 -37.59
N ILE A 218 -4.20 -36.75 -38.52
CA ILE A 218 -2.78 -36.51 -38.21
C ILE A 218 -2.57 -35.20 -37.44
N ILE A 219 -3.35 -34.15 -37.75
CA ILE A 219 -3.26 -32.87 -37.04
C ILE A 219 -3.83 -33.01 -35.63
N VAL A 220 -4.97 -33.69 -35.47
CA VAL A 220 -5.59 -33.91 -34.14
C VAL A 220 -4.62 -34.65 -33.23
N LYS A 221 -3.95 -35.70 -33.72
CA LYS A 221 -2.93 -36.43 -32.97
C LYS A 221 -1.70 -35.59 -32.64
N ALA A 222 -1.24 -34.76 -33.58
CA ALA A 222 -0.12 -33.86 -33.33
C ALA A 222 -0.45 -32.78 -32.27
N ILE A 223 -1.69 -32.29 -32.26
CA ILE A 223 -2.16 -31.32 -31.25
C ILE A 223 -2.27 -31.96 -29.87
N ASP A 224 -2.91 -33.13 -29.75
CA ASP A 224 -3.04 -33.86 -28.46
C ASP A 224 -1.67 -34.28 -27.89
N ALA A 225 -0.68 -34.55 -28.76
CA ALA A 225 0.70 -34.85 -28.35
C ALA A 225 1.53 -33.59 -27.98
N SER A 226 1.01 -32.38 -28.20
CA SER A 226 1.75 -31.14 -27.97
C SER A 226 1.92 -30.84 -26.47
N THR A 227 3.15 -30.49 -26.09
CA THR A 227 3.46 -29.98 -24.74
C THR A 227 3.32 -28.47 -24.62
N ILE A 228 3.21 -27.78 -25.77
CA ILE A 228 3.05 -26.33 -25.88
C ILE A 228 1.56 -26.07 -26.20
N PRO A 229 0.90 -25.12 -25.53
CA PRO A 229 -0.51 -24.86 -25.77
C PRO A 229 -0.73 -24.28 -27.18
N ILE A 230 -1.78 -24.76 -27.84
CA ILE A 230 -2.10 -24.47 -29.24
C ILE A 230 -3.42 -23.69 -29.35
N ILE A 231 -3.38 -22.63 -30.15
CA ILE A 231 -4.53 -21.84 -30.56
C ILE A 231 -4.84 -22.15 -32.02
N SER A 232 -6.07 -22.59 -32.30
CA SER A 232 -6.56 -22.76 -33.66
C SER A 232 -7.24 -21.48 -34.13
N ALA A 233 -6.82 -20.96 -35.28
CA ALA A 233 -7.32 -19.73 -35.90
C ALA A 233 -7.61 -19.97 -37.38
N VAL A 234 -8.47 -20.95 -37.64
CA VAL A 234 -8.77 -21.50 -38.96
C VAL A 234 -10.18 -21.08 -39.38
N GLY A 235 -10.30 -20.31 -40.46
CA GLY A 235 -11.60 -19.91 -41.02
C GLY A 235 -12.27 -18.73 -40.30
N HIS A 236 -13.61 -18.68 -40.36
CA HIS A 236 -14.48 -17.71 -39.68
C HIS A 236 -15.34 -18.37 -38.57
N GLU A 237 -16.23 -17.60 -37.94
CA GLU A 237 -17.06 -18.07 -36.82
C GLU A 237 -17.84 -19.36 -37.10
N THR A 238 -18.33 -19.55 -38.33
CA THR A 238 -19.11 -20.72 -38.77
C THR A 238 -18.27 -21.94 -39.15
N ASP A 239 -16.98 -21.74 -39.41
CA ASP A 239 -16.11 -22.77 -39.97
C ASP A 239 -15.47 -23.52 -38.81
N TYR A 240 -16.00 -24.70 -38.48
CA TYR A 240 -15.43 -25.57 -37.45
C TYR A 240 -14.64 -26.70 -38.10
N THR A 241 -13.40 -26.86 -37.68
CA THR A 241 -12.51 -27.93 -38.10
C THR A 241 -12.18 -28.86 -36.95
N LEU A 242 -11.67 -30.08 -37.22
CA LEU A 242 -11.21 -30.98 -36.16
C LEU A 242 -10.02 -30.38 -35.39
N CYS A 243 -9.17 -29.60 -36.06
CA CYS A 243 -8.13 -28.78 -35.45
C CYS A 243 -8.68 -27.88 -34.33
N ASP A 244 -9.83 -27.22 -34.54
CA ASP A 244 -10.44 -26.33 -33.53
C ASP A 244 -10.92 -27.08 -32.28
N PHE A 245 -11.38 -28.33 -32.44
CA PHE A 245 -11.83 -29.15 -31.31
C PHE A 245 -10.65 -29.69 -30.51
N ALA A 246 -9.57 -30.07 -31.19
CA ALA A 246 -8.34 -30.58 -30.59
C ALA A 246 -7.54 -29.48 -29.87
N ALA A 247 -7.50 -28.26 -30.42
CA ALA A 247 -6.73 -27.15 -29.86
C ALA A 247 -7.21 -26.74 -28.46
N ASP A 248 -6.30 -26.18 -27.67
CA ASP A 248 -6.59 -25.70 -26.31
C ASP A 248 -7.58 -24.53 -26.33
N VAL A 249 -7.40 -23.62 -27.29
CA VAL A 249 -8.27 -22.46 -27.49
C VAL A 249 -8.58 -22.27 -28.97
N ARG A 250 -9.85 -22.03 -29.29
CA ARG A 250 -10.30 -21.63 -30.63
C ARG A 250 -10.37 -20.11 -30.73
N ALA A 251 -9.75 -19.55 -31.76
CA ALA A 251 -9.91 -18.18 -32.20
C ALA A 251 -10.79 -18.14 -33.47
N PRO A 252 -11.84 -17.31 -33.52
CA PRO A 252 -12.74 -17.25 -34.68
C PRO A 252 -12.09 -16.66 -35.93
N THR A 253 -10.97 -15.93 -35.79
CA THR A 253 -10.20 -15.36 -36.90
C THR A 253 -8.71 -15.29 -36.52
N PRO A 254 -7.79 -15.22 -37.50
CA PRO A 254 -6.37 -14.97 -37.25
C PRO A 254 -6.11 -13.70 -36.43
N SER A 255 -6.84 -12.61 -36.71
CA SER A 255 -6.77 -11.38 -35.92
C SER A 255 -7.15 -11.61 -34.46
N ALA A 256 -8.24 -12.34 -34.20
CA ALA A 256 -8.67 -12.68 -32.85
C ALA A 256 -7.64 -13.57 -32.12
N ALA A 257 -6.93 -14.45 -32.84
CA ALA A 257 -5.83 -15.21 -32.25
C ALA A 257 -4.73 -14.30 -31.72
N GLY A 258 -4.36 -13.26 -32.50
CA GLY A 258 -3.43 -12.23 -32.04
C GLY A 258 -3.91 -11.48 -30.79
N GLU A 259 -5.22 -11.25 -30.66
CA GLU A 259 -5.81 -10.61 -29.49
C GLU A 259 -5.87 -11.50 -28.25
N ILE A 260 -6.10 -12.81 -28.43
CA ILE A 260 -6.11 -13.80 -27.35
C ILE A 260 -4.70 -14.00 -26.79
N VAL A 261 -3.69 -14.09 -27.66
CA VAL A 261 -2.29 -14.30 -27.25
C VAL A 261 -1.74 -13.08 -26.52
N CYS A 262 -2.04 -11.86 -26.99
CA CYS A 262 -1.58 -10.63 -26.36
C CYS A 262 -2.67 -10.11 -25.43
N GLN A 263 -2.53 -10.41 -24.13
CA GLN A 263 -3.18 -9.59 -23.10
C GLN A 263 -2.81 -8.12 -23.37
N SER A 264 -3.82 -7.25 -23.43
CA SER A 264 -3.62 -5.87 -23.85
C SER A 264 -2.54 -5.23 -22.97
N SER A 265 -1.46 -4.70 -23.57
CA SER A 265 -0.49 -3.90 -22.82
C SER A 265 -1.17 -2.76 -22.06
N GLN A 266 -2.34 -2.29 -22.52
CA GLN A 266 -3.14 -1.33 -21.77
C GLN A 266 -3.65 -1.91 -20.46
N GLU A 267 -4.11 -3.15 -20.39
CA GLU A 267 -4.52 -3.77 -19.12
C GLU A 267 -3.33 -3.84 -18.16
N GLN A 268 -2.16 -4.29 -18.62
CA GLN A 268 -0.96 -4.32 -17.79
C GLN A 268 -0.53 -2.92 -17.33
N ILE A 269 -0.56 -1.93 -18.23
CA ILE A 269 -0.30 -0.52 -17.89
C ILE A 269 -1.35 0.02 -16.92
N GLN A 270 -2.62 -0.34 -17.05
CA GLN A 270 -3.68 0.10 -16.15
C GLN A 270 -3.53 -0.53 -14.76
N ILE A 271 -3.21 -1.83 -14.69
CA ILE A 271 -2.88 -2.52 -13.44
C ILE A 271 -1.68 -1.82 -12.79
N PHE A 272 -0.60 -1.59 -13.53
CA PHE A 272 0.59 -0.91 -13.02
C PHE A 272 0.29 0.53 -12.55
N LYS A 273 -0.48 1.31 -13.33
CA LYS A 273 -0.97 2.64 -12.94
C LYS A 273 -1.85 2.59 -11.69
N SER A 274 -2.66 1.56 -11.53
CA SER A 274 -3.48 1.38 -10.32
C SER A 274 -2.61 1.14 -9.09
N HIS A 275 -1.57 0.32 -9.21
CA HIS A 275 -0.60 0.09 -8.14
C HIS A 275 0.19 1.37 -7.80
N LEU A 276 0.64 2.13 -8.79
CA LEU A 276 1.31 3.43 -8.55
C LEU A 276 0.39 4.44 -7.88
N ARG A 277 -0.88 4.53 -8.30
CA ARG A 277 -1.88 5.40 -7.65
C ARG A 277 -2.11 4.99 -6.19
N TYR A 278 -2.25 3.69 -5.93
CA TYR A 278 -2.41 3.16 -4.58
C TYR A 278 -1.21 3.50 -3.70
N LEU A 279 0.02 3.26 -4.19
CA LEU A 279 1.25 3.57 -3.46
C LEU A 279 1.38 5.07 -3.15
N ASN A 280 1.09 5.94 -4.13
CA ASN A 280 1.13 7.39 -3.92
C ASN A 280 0.09 7.86 -2.90
N ALA A 281 -1.14 7.34 -2.96
CA ALA A 281 -2.18 7.67 -1.99
C ALA A 281 -1.78 7.24 -0.57
N HIS A 282 -1.24 6.02 -0.41
CA HIS A 282 -0.76 5.54 0.88
C HIS A 282 0.41 6.37 1.42
N ALA A 283 1.36 6.74 0.56
CA ALA A 283 2.50 7.58 0.94
C ALA A 283 2.03 8.98 1.38
N GLN A 284 1.09 9.59 0.65
CA GLN A 284 0.50 10.89 1.00
C GLN A 284 -0.26 10.82 2.31
N GLN A 285 -1.04 9.77 2.54
CA GLN A 285 -1.77 9.56 3.80
C GLN A 285 -0.82 9.41 4.99
N LEU A 286 0.27 8.66 4.83
CA LEU A 286 1.29 8.49 5.87
C LEU A 286 2.00 9.81 6.16
N LEU A 287 2.40 10.57 5.14
CA LEU A 287 3.01 11.89 5.29
C LEU A 287 2.04 12.88 5.94
N ALA A 288 0.77 12.91 5.55
CA ALA A 288 -0.25 13.76 6.16
C ALA A 288 -0.50 13.39 7.64
N GLY A 289 -0.52 12.09 7.97
CA GLY A 289 -0.61 11.59 9.33
C GLY A 289 0.58 12.04 10.19
N LYS A 290 1.81 11.94 9.65
CA LYS A 290 3.02 12.41 10.32
C LYS A 290 3.06 13.93 10.48
N ALA A 291 2.64 14.69 9.46
CA ALA A 291 2.54 16.14 9.53
C ALA A 291 1.53 16.59 10.61
N LYS A 292 0.38 15.92 10.71
CA LYS A 292 -0.62 16.17 11.75
C LYS A 292 -0.07 15.86 13.16
N GLN A 293 0.66 14.75 13.32
CA GLN A 293 1.36 14.44 14.57
C GLN A 293 2.33 15.58 14.93
N ILE A 294 3.24 15.95 14.02
CA ILE A 294 4.21 17.03 14.25
C ILE A 294 3.51 18.35 14.61
N GLN A 295 2.39 18.69 13.95
CA GLN A 295 1.63 19.89 14.26
C GLN A 295 1.00 19.86 15.66
N GLN A 296 0.53 18.68 16.12
CA GLN A 296 0.08 18.51 17.50
C GLN A 296 1.22 18.73 18.48
N TRP A 297 2.37 18.08 18.28
CA TRP A 297 3.57 18.31 19.12
C TRP A 297 4.00 19.77 19.12
N LYS A 298 3.97 20.43 17.96
CA LYS A 298 4.26 21.86 17.84
C LYS A 298 3.28 22.70 18.65
N ARG A 299 1.97 22.41 18.62
CA ARG A 299 0.98 23.08 19.49
C ARG A 299 1.23 22.84 20.98
N TYR A 300 1.61 21.62 21.37
CA TYR A 300 1.99 21.29 22.74
C TYR A 300 3.26 22.04 23.21
N LEU A 301 4.20 22.28 22.29
CA LEU A 301 5.45 22.99 22.57
C LEU A 301 5.32 24.52 22.49
N ASP A 302 4.45 25.04 21.62
CA ASP A 302 4.23 26.49 21.43
C ASP A 302 3.31 27.08 22.52
N HIS A 303 2.45 26.26 23.16
CA HIS A 303 1.73 26.70 24.34
C HIS A 303 2.70 26.80 25.53
N VAL A 304 2.94 28.03 25.97
CA VAL A 304 3.64 28.42 27.22
C VAL A 304 3.12 27.63 28.45
N ASP A 305 1.93 27.02 28.35
CA ASP A 305 1.33 26.15 29.35
C ASP A 305 2.13 24.87 29.65
N PHE A 306 3.06 24.39 28.79
CA PHE A 306 3.95 23.27 29.19
C PHE A 306 4.82 23.62 30.40
N PHE A 307 5.19 24.90 30.53
CA PHE A 307 6.01 25.41 31.64
C PHE A 307 5.18 25.89 32.83
N ARG A 308 3.86 26.00 32.69
CA ARG A 308 2.99 26.59 33.71
C ARG A 308 2.77 25.71 34.95
N PRO A 309 2.62 24.37 34.86
CA PRO A 309 2.51 23.52 36.05
C PRO A 309 3.80 23.53 36.91
N PRO A 310 5.01 23.46 36.34
CA PRO A 310 6.25 23.65 37.12
C PRO A 310 6.36 25.05 37.73
N HIS A 311 6.05 26.12 36.99
CA HIS A 311 6.11 27.49 37.52
C HIS A 311 5.09 27.72 38.65
N GLN A 312 3.85 27.26 38.50
CA GLN A 312 2.85 27.32 39.57
C GLN A 312 3.30 26.50 40.78
N SER A 313 3.86 25.31 40.59
CA SER A 313 4.38 24.49 41.69
C SER A 313 5.53 25.18 42.42
N LEU A 314 6.40 25.89 41.69
CA LEU A 314 7.47 26.71 42.27
C LEU A 314 6.92 27.91 43.04
N ASP A 315 5.91 28.60 42.51
CA ASP A 315 5.25 29.71 43.21
C ASP A 315 4.54 29.22 44.48
N TYR A 316 3.84 28.08 44.43
CA TYR A 316 3.25 27.45 45.61
C TYR A 316 4.30 27.08 46.65
N LEU A 317 5.42 26.47 46.24
CA LEU A 317 6.53 26.15 47.15
C LEU A 317 7.13 27.41 47.76
N ARG A 318 7.33 28.47 46.97
CA ARG A 318 7.83 29.77 47.46
C ARG A 318 6.88 30.37 48.50
N VAL A 319 5.59 30.47 48.21
CA VAL A 319 4.58 31.01 49.13
C VAL A 319 4.48 30.15 50.39
N SER A 320 4.56 28.82 50.27
CA SER A 320 4.54 27.90 51.41
C SER A 320 5.75 28.10 52.32
N ILE A 321 6.95 28.24 51.74
CA ILE A 321 8.18 28.51 52.49
C ILE A 321 8.10 29.87 53.19
N GLU A 322 7.67 30.93 52.48
CA GLU A 322 7.49 32.27 53.05
C GLU A 322 6.50 32.27 54.22
N ARG A 323 5.36 31.59 54.07
CA ARG A 323 4.37 31.41 55.16
C ARG A 323 4.95 30.63 56.33
N SER A 324 5.69 29.54 56.08
CA SER A 324 6.33 28.75 57.14
C SER A 324 7.34 29.57 57.93
N ILE A 325 8.15 30.39 57.24
CA ILE A 325 9.11 31.31 57.87
C ILE A 325 8.37 32.36 58.71
N GLN A 326 7.34 33.01 58.17
CA GLN A 326 6.55 34.02 58.89
C GLN A 326 5.85 33.43 60.12
N THR A 327 5.30 32.22 60.00
CA THR A 327 4.63 31.52 61.10
C THR A 327 5.64 31.17 62.21
N THR A 328 6.80 30.65 61.86
CA THR A 328 7.86 30.32 62.83
C THR A 328 8.40 31.58 63.53
N LEU A 329 8.60 32.67 62.78
CA LEU A 329 9.07 33.94 63.32
C LEU A 329 8.04 34.59 64.25
N SER A 330 6.76 34.57 63.88
CA SER A 330 5.66 35.11 64.70
C SER A 330 5.47 34.32 65.99
N GLN A 331 5.52 32.98 65.93
CA GLN A 331 5.50 32.13 67.12
C GLN A 331 6.68 32.40 68.05
N SER A 332 7.89 32.56 67.49
CA SER A 332 9.09 32.89 68.27
C SER A 332 8.98 34.27 68.93
N LYS A 333 8.46 35.27 68.20
CA LYS A 333 8.20 36.63 68.72
C LYS A 333 7.12 36.63 69.81
N GLN A 334 6.09 35.78 69.68
CA GLN A 334 5.04 35.62 70.69
C GLN A 334 5.59 34.96 71.96
N ARG A 335 6.40 33.90 71.84
CA ARG A 335 7.11 33.29 72.99
C ARG A 335 8.01 34.31 73.69
N TYR A 336 8.78 35.10 72.94
CA TYR A 336 9.60 36.17 73.49
C TYR A 336 8.76 37.19 74.27
N ARG A 337 7.64 37.66 73.70
CA ARG A 337 6.71 38.59 74.38
C ARG A 337 6.07 37.99 75.63
N GLN A 338 5.77 36.69 75.62
CA GLN A 338 5.24 35.99 76.80
C GLN A 338 6.30 35.95 77.91
N TYR A 339 7.54 35.60 77.58
CA TYR A 339 8.63 35.60 78.56
C TYR A 339 8.92 37.00 79.10
N THR A 340 8.96 38.04 78.25
CA THR A 340 9.18 39.41 78.73
C THR A 340 8.05 39.90 79.60
N ARG A 341 6.78 39.63 79.26
CA ARG A 341 5.64 39.95 80.13
C ARG A 341 5.73 39.21 81.46
N TRP A 342 6.00 37.91 81.45
CA TRP A 342 6.12 37.10 82.67
C TRP A 342 7.25 37.63 83.60
N LEU A 343 8.39 38.01 83.03
CA LEU A 343 9.49 38.64 83.76
C LEU A 343 9.12 40.01 84.32
N GLN A 344 8.41 40.85 83.56
CA GLN A 344 8.08 42.22 83.96
C GLN A 344 6.91 42.31 84.95
N SER A 345 5.82 41.56 84.72
CA SER A 345 4.59 41.78 85.48
C SER A 345 4.55 41.02 86.80
N ASP A 346 5.24 39.88 86.90
CA ASP A 346 4.93 38.95 87.98
C ASP A 346 6.09 38.75 88.94
N ILE A 347 7.29 38.46 88.43
CA ILE A 347 8.44 38.22 89.31
C ILE A 347 8.96 39.53 89.89
N LEU A 348 9.15 40.56 89.06
CA LEU A 348 9.67 41.84 89.53
C LEU A 348 8.69 42.52 90.50
N GLN A 349 7.39 42.58 90.19
CA GLN A 349 6.39 43.14 91.12
C GLN A 349 6.32 42.34 92.43
N ARG A 350 6.24 41.00 92.38
CA ARG A 350 6.21 40.21 93.63
C ARG A 350 7.49 40.37 94.45
N MET A 351 8.65 40.49 93.80
CA MET A 351 9.90 40.77 94.50
C MET A 351 9.90 42.18 95.10
N THR A 352 9.42 43.21 94.40
CA THR A 352 9.33 44.58 94.95
C THR A 352 8.33 44.69 96.08
N TYR A 353 7.16 44.05 95.99
CA TYR A 353 6.19 43.99 97.09
C TYR A 353 6.76 43.26 98.31
N ARG A 354 7.39 42.09 98.11
CA ARG A 354 8.07 41.39 99.22
C ARG A 354 9.18 42.23 99.84
N LEU A 355 9.96 42.96 99.05
CA LEU A 355 11.00 43.85 99.57
C LEU A 355 10.41 45.03 100.35
N GLN A 356 9.30 45.62 99.88
CA GLN A 356 8.58 46.68 100.60
C GLN A 356 7.97 46.17 101.91
N ASP A 357 7.37 44.98 101.92
CA ASP A 357 6.81 44.39 103.14
C ASP A 357 7.90 44.03 104.15
N LEU A 358 9.03 43.47 103.69
CA LEU A 358 10.19 43.25 104.54
C LEU A 358 10.72 44.57 105.11
N TRP A 359 10.77 45.64 104.31
CA TRP A 359 11.20 46.96 104.77
C TRP A 359 10.24 47.57 105.80
N LYS A 360 8.92 47.44 105.58
CA LYS A 360 7.89 47.84 106.56
C LYS A 360 8.01 47.05 107.86
N MET A 361 8.16 45.72 107.80
CA MET A 361 8.32 44.88 108.99
C MET A 361 9.59 45.22 109.77
N ILE A 362 10.70 45.47 109.07
CA ILE A 362 11.96 45.90 109.71
C ILE A 362 11.78 47.27 110.37
N ASN A 363 11.12 48.22 109.72
CA ASN A 363 10.86 49.55 110.30
C ASN A 363 9.90 49.48 111.49
N LEU A 364 8.84 48.68 111.43
CA LEU A 364 7.93 48.44 112.56
C LEU A 364 8.64 47.78 113.73
N ALA A 365 9.44 46.74 113.47
CA ALA A 365 10.25 46.09 114.49
C ALA A 365 11.27 47.06 115.11
N PHE A 366 11.88 47.92 114.29
CA PHE A 366 12.81 48.94 114.75
C PHE A 366 12.10 50.01 115.60
N GLN A 367 10.97 50.55 115.13
CA GLN A 367 10.17 51.53 115.86
C GLN A 367 9.63 50.98 117.18
N ASN A 368 9.09 49.75 117.18
CA ASN A 368 8.62 49.09 118.40
C ASN A 368 9.75 48.87 119.40
N ARG A 369 10.95 48.50 118.92
CA ARG A 369 12.12 48.35 119.77
C ARG A 369 12.62 49.69 120.31
N LEU A 370 12.54 50.76 119.51
CA LEU A 370 12.92 52.12 119.92
C LEU A 370 11.91 52.72 120.92
N LEU A 371 10.61 52.43 120.75
CA LEU A 371 9.56 52.72 121.73
C LEU A 371 9.75 51.94 123.03
N ALA A 372 10.02 50.63 122.94
CA ALA A 372 10.32 49.81 124.11
C ALA A 372 11.55 50.36 124.87
N LEU A 373 12.61 50.75 124.16
CA LEU A 373 13.79 51.39 124.75
C LEU A 373 13.47 52.77 125.35
N LYS A 374 12.63 53.59 124.71
CA LYS A 374 12.16 54.87 125.29
C LYS A 374 11.36 54.65 126.56
N HIS A 375 10.40 53.71 126.56
CA HIS A 375 9.63 53.35 127.75
C HIS A 375 10.53 52.81 128.86
N HIS A 376 11.51 51.97 128.52
CA HIS A 376 12.49 51.46 129.48
C HIS A 376 13.36 52.59 130.06
N CYS A 377 13.81 53.54 129.23
CA CYS A 377 14.56 54.71 129.68
C CYS A 377 13.72 55.65 130.57
N VAL A 378 12.43 55.83 130.29
CA VAL A 378 11.52 56.62 131.15
C VAL A 378 11.27 55.91 132.48
N HIS A 379 11.13 54.59 132.47
CA HIS A 379 11.00 53.78 133.70
C HIS A 379 12.29 53.84 134.54
N ILE A 380 13.46 53.73 133.91
CA ILE A 380 14.76 53.83 134.60
C ILE A 380 14.96 55.26 135.14
N LYS A 381 14.58 56.31 134.40
CA LYS A 381 14.63 57.70 134.87
C LYS A 381 13.72 57.97 136.06
N LYS A 382 12.57 57.29 136.16
CA LYS A 382 11.64 57.42 137.30
C LYS A 382 12.07 56.64 138.53
N ASN A 383 12.88 55.59 138.39
CA ASN A 383 13.07 54.61 139.46
C ASN A 383 14.47 54.48 140.05
N LEU A 384 15.55 55.04 139.49
CA LEU A 384 16.87 54.78 140.06
C LEU A 384 17.76 56.00 140.20
N VAL A 385 17.80 56.43 141.46
CA VAL A 385 18.87 57.12 142.16
C VAL A 385 20.24 56.55 141.76
N ILE A 386 21.01 57.46 141.18
CA ILE A 386 22.45 57.58 141.02
C ILE A 386 23.26 56.72 142.00
N HIS A 387 23.99 55.72 141.49
CA HIS A 387 25.40 55.39 141.80
C HIS A 387 25.79 54.00 141.23
N ASN A 388 25.98 53.89 139.91
CA ASN A 388 26.94 52.97 139.24
C ASN A 388 26.78 53.01 137.69
N THR A 389 26.94 54.19 137.10
CA THR A 389 26.82 54.43 135.65
C THR A 389 27.90 53.76 134.79
N GLN A 390 29.04 53.37 135.36
CA GLN A 390 30.10 52.67 134.62
C GLN A 390 29.77 51.20 134.33
N GLN A 391 29.13 50.49 135.27
CA GLN A 391 28.76 49.07 135.08
C GLN A 391 27.75 48.88 133.95
N TYR A 392 26.80 49.81 133.78
CA TYR A 392 25.83 49.74 132.70
C TYR A 392 26.43 50.07 131.33
N ARG A 393 27.36 51.04 131.23
CA ARG A 393 28.08 51.29 129.95
C ARG A 393 28.85 50.05 129.48
N GLN A 394 29.54 49.37 130.40
CA GLN A 394 30.25 48.13 130.08
C GLN A 394 29.33 46.98 129.62
N ARG A 395 28.04 46.99 129.97
CA ARG A 395 27.05 46.04 129.45
C ARG A 395 26.41 46.46 128.12
N PHE A 396 26.32 47.75 127.84
CA PHE A 396 25.66 48.26 126.62
C PHE A 396 26.54 48.14 125.37
N ASP A 397 27.83 48.39 125.47
CA ASP A 397 28.76 48.32 124.33
C ASP A 397 28.77 46.93 123.65
N PRO A 398 28.89 45.79 124.36
CA PRO A 398 28.83 44.48 123.71
C PRO A 398 27.47 44.19 123.06
N CYS A 399 26.37 44.74 123.59
CA CYS A 399 25.05 44.59 122.98
C CYS A 399 24.91 45.42 121.69
N ARG A 400 25.44 46.64 121.68
CA ARG A 400 25.52 47.49 120.46
C ARG A 400 26.32 46.79 119.38
N ASP A 401 27.49 46.26 119.72
CA ASP A 401 28.37 45.56 118.79
C ASP A 401 27.77 44.25 118.29
N GLN A 402 26.99 43.54 119.11
CA GLN A 402 26.24 42.36 118.67
C GLN A 402 25.16 42.73 117.65
N ILE A 403 24.36 43.78 117.90
CA ILE A 403 23.33 44.23 116.96
C ILE A 403 23.97 44.73 115.66
N HIS A 404 25.06 45.51 115.75
CA HIS A 404 25.74 46.02 114.57
C HIS A 404 26.35 44.88 113.74
N ARG A 405 26.99 43.88 114.38
CA ARG A 405 27.47 42.67 113.71
C ARG A 405 26.34 41.89 113.05
N ALA A 406 25.22 41.68 113.75
CA ALA A 406 24.08 40.94 113.19
C ALA A 406 23.47 41.67 111.99
N LEU A 407 23.32 43.00 112.05
CA LEU A 407 22.84 43.82 110.93
C LEU A 407 23.81 43.78 109.75
N SER A 408 25.12 43.98 109.98
CA SER A 408 26.15 43.93 108.94
C SER A 408 26.21 42.57 108.26
N GLN A 409 26.10 41.46 109.01
CA GLN A 409 26.03 40.10 108.46
C GLN A 409 24.79 39.90 107.58
N ARG A 410 23.61 40.35 108.05
CA ARG A 410 22.37 40.22 107.27
C ARG A 410 22.41 41.05 105.99
N LEU A 411 22.96 42.26 106.05
CA LEU A 411 23.09 43.16 104.90
C LEU A 411 24.09 42.59 103.88
N GLY A 412 25.20 42.01 104.35
CA GLY A 412 26.15 41.27 103.53
C GLY A 412 25.52 40.06 102.82
N TYR A 413 24.71 39.27 103.53
CA TYR A 413 23.97 38.15 102.94
C TYR A 413 23.01 38.61 101.83
N PHE A 414 22.25 39.69 102.05
CA PHE A 414 21.34 40.22 101.03
C PHE A 414 22.08 40.77 99.80
N GLN A 415 23.22 41.46 100.00
CA GLN A 415 24.05 41.94 98.90
C GLN A 415 24.62 40.78 98.07
N GLN A 416 25.13 39.73 98.72
CA GLN A 416 25.60 38.52 98.05
C GLN A 416 24.47 37.80 97.29
N SER A 417 23.28 37.68 97.89
CA SER A 417 22.11 37.10 97.22
C SER A 417 21.68 37.90 95.98
N LEU A 418 21.70 39.22 96.07
CA LEU A 418 21.37 40.11 94.94
C LEU A 418 22.42 40.02 93.82
N ALA A 419 23.70 40.02 94.16
CA ALA A 419 24.79 39.84 93.21
C ALA A 419 24.69 38.48 92.49
N HIS A 420 24.41 37.40 93.23
CA HIS A 420 24.21 36.07 92.65
C HIS A 420 23.03 36.04 91.65
N LYS A 421 21.90 36.65 92.00
CA LYS A 421 20.74 36.75 91.09
C LYS A 421 21.03 37.58 89.84
N GLN A 422 21.79 38.68 89.97
CA GLN A 422 22.23 39.47 88.82
C GLN A 422 23.15 38.67 87.88
N THR A 423 24.05 37.86 88.44
CA THR A 423 24.93 36.97 87.67
C THR A 423 24.13 35.89 86.94
N LEU A 424 23.15 35.27 87.60
CA LEU A 424 22.23 34.31 86.95
C LEU A 424 21.48 34.97 85.78
N LEU A 425 20.96 36.18 85.96
CA LEU A 425 20.22 36.90 84.92
C LEU A 425 21.10 37.25 83.72
N LYS A 426 22.35 37.66 83.95
CA LYS A 426 23.37 37.84 82.90
C LYS A 426 23.67 36.53 82.17
N HIS A 427 23.79 35.41 82.89
CA HIS A 427 24.02 34.10 82.29
C HIS A 427 22.83 33.62 81.44
N PHE A 428 21.59 33.82 81.90
CA PHE A 428 20.41 33.48 81.12
C PHE A 428 20.29 34.34 79.84
N THR A 429 20.57 35.64 79.93
CA THR A 429 20.53 36.53 78.75
C THR A 429 21.62 36.18 77.73
N THR A 430 22.85 35.88 78.16
CA THR A 430 23.90 35.42 77.24
C THR A 430 23.55 34.08 76.60
N LYS A 431 22.99 33.12 77.35
CA LYS A 431 22.55 31.83 76.82
C LYS A 431 21.43 31.97 75.78
N ILE A 432 20.45 32.84 76.01
CA ILE A 432 19.38 33.13 75.04
C ILE A 432 19.95 33.77 73.76
N ASN A 433 20.85 34.73 73.89
CA ASN A 433 21.49 35.37 72.74
C ASN A 433 22.33 34.37 71.92
N GLN A 434 23.06 33.47 72.59
CA GLN A 434 23.81 32.40 71.92
C GLN A 434 22.89 31.47 71.13
N LEU A 435 21.76 31.05 71.71
CA LEU A 435 20.77 30.22 71.01
C LEU A 435 20.18 30.97 69.81
N PHE A 436 19.86 32.25 69.95
CA PHE A 436 19.34 33.07 68.85
C PHE A 436 20.35 33.22 67.69
N ILE A 437 21.63 33.45 68.00
CA ILE A 437 22.71 33.52 67.00
C ILE A 437 22.89 32.17 66.30
N LYS A 438 22.80 31.05 67.04
CA LYS A 438 22.89 29.70 66.47
C LYS A 438 21.74 29.40 65.51
N GLU A 439 20.50 29.69 65.89
CA GLU A 439 19.33 29.46 65.02
C GLU A 439 19.35 30.36 63.78
N THR A 440 19.71 31.64 63.93
CA THR A 440 19.79 32.57 62.80
C THR A 440 20.90 32.20 61.81
N SER A 441 22.06 31.74 62.30
CA SER A 441 23.15 31.25 61.44
C SER A 441 22.77 29.94 60.71
N ALA A 442 22.07 29.01 61.37
CA ALA A 442 21.54 27.80 60.75
C ALA A 442 20.53 28.13 59.63
N LEU A 443 19.62 29.08 59.86
CA LEU A 443 18.63 29.49 58.88
C LEU A 443 19.26 30.20 57.66
N ASN A 444 20.30 31.01 57.90
CA ASN A 444 21.09 31.61 56.83
C ASN A 444 21.85 30.56 56.00
N LEU A 445 22.42 29.54 56.65
CA LEU A 445 23.08 28.43 55.96
C LEU A 445 22.09 27.64 55.11
N LEU A 446 20.90 27.34 55.65
CA LEU A 446 19.83 26.65 54.93
C LEU A 446 19.41 27.46 53.69
N LYS A 447 19.18 28.77 53.83
CA LYS A 447 18.84 29.67 52.72
C LYS A 447 19.91 29.67 51.62
N LYS A 448 21.20 29.71 52.00
CA LYS A 448 22.32 29.61 51.04
C LYS A 448 22.35 28.25 50.32
N ARG A 449 22.15 27.15 51.05
CA ARG A 449 22.10 25.79 50.46
C ARG A 449 20.92 25.63 49.51
N LEU A 450 19.75 26.13 49.89
CA LEU A 450 18.53 26.06 49.08
C LEU A 450 18.67 26.87 47.79
N ASN A 451 19.19 28.10 47.88
CA ASN A 451 19.46 28.92 46.70
C ASN A 451 20.50 28.27 45.78
N LYS A 452 21.59 27.73 46.34
CA LYS A 452 22.64 27.09 45.53
C LYS A 452 22.14 25.81 44.87
N ALA A 453 21.43 24.95 45.60
CA ALA A 453 20.84 23.74 45.06
C ALA A 453 19.79 24.06 43.99
N PHE A 454 18.90 25.01 44.26
CA PHE A 454 17.85 25.39 43.31
C PHE A 454 18.43 25.99 42.02
N VAL A 455 19.35 26.95 42.13
CA VAL A 455 19.98 27.57 40.96
C VAL A 455 20.78 26.54 40.17
N TYR A 456 21.55 25.68 40.85
CA TYR A 456 22.31 24.63 40.17
C TYR A 456 21.40 23.64 39.45
N THR A 457 20.39 23.07 40.12
CA THR A 457 19.47 22.10 39.52
C THR A 457 18.64 22.71 38.38
N VAL A 458 18.24 23.99 38.48
CA VAL A 458 17.53 24.66 37.39
C VAL A 458 18.45 24.94 36.20
N CYS A 459 19.68 25.41 36.43
CA CYS A 459 20.66 25.63 35.37
C CYS A 459 21.05 24.32 34.67
N GLU A 460 21.36 23.27 35.44
CA GLU A 460 21.70 21.94 34.93
C GLU A 460 20.54 21.34 34.10
N ARG A 461 19.29 21.39 34.60
CA ARG A 461 18.13 20.93 33.84
C ARG A 461 17.89 21.76 32.57
N ARG A 462 18.16 23.06 32.61
CA ARG A 462 18.03 23.94 31.44
C ARG A 462 19.08 23.64 30.38
N GLU A 463 20.33 23.37 30.77
CA GLU A 463 21.38 22.93 29.86
C GLU A 463 21.08 21.57 29.25
N HIS A 464 20.67 20.58 30.05
CA HIS A 464 20.24 19.27 29.53
C HIS A 464 19.09 19.38 28.53
N PHE A 465 18.12 20.26 28.80
CA PHE A 465 17.02 20.50 27.87
C PHE A 465 17.47 21.15 26.56
N LEU A 466 18.34 22.18 26.63
CA LEU A 466 18.89 22.83 25.44
C LEU A 466 19.67 21.83 24.58
N TYR A 467 20.52 21.02 25.22
CA TYR A 467 21.28 19.95 24.57
C TYR A 467 20.37 18.89 23.92
N ALA A 468 19.34 18.43 24.64
CA ALA A 468 18.38 17.46 24.10
C ALA A 468 17.59 18.04 22.91
N LYS A 469 17.20 19.32 22.97
CA LYS A 469 16.52 20.02 21.88
C LYS A 469 17.40 20.17 20.65
N GLU A 470 18.66 20.57 20.81
CA GLU A 470 19.62 20.68 19.71
C GLU A 470 19.90 19.31 19.08
N ASN A 471 20.13 18.28 19.88
CA ASN A 471 20.33 16.93 19.39
C ASN A 471 19.11 16.40 18.65
N LEU A 472 17.89 16.65 19.15
CA LEU A 472 16.68 16.25 18.45
C LEU A 472 16.57 16.93 17.08
N PHE A 473 16.87 18.24 17.02
CA PHE A 473 16.83 19.01 15.78
C PHE A 473 17.88 18.53 14.77
N LEU A 474 19.11 18.28 15.22
CA LEU A 474 20.19 17.70 14.42
C LEU A 474 19.80 16.31 13.90
N SER A 475 19.27 15.45 14.77
CA SER A 475 18.84 14.08 14.42
C SER A 475 17.74 14.08 13.36
N LEU A 476 16.74 14.97 13.51
CA LEU A 476 15.65 15.13 12.55
C LEU A 476 16.17 15.62 11.19
N ASN A 477 17.04 16.62 11.18
CA ASN A 477 17.64 17.12 9.94
C ASN A 477 18.46 16.03 9.24
N HIS A 478 19.24 15.26 9.99
CA HIS A 478 20.03 14.17 9.43
C HIS A 478 19.14 13.06 8.83
N LEU A 479 18.02 12.75 9.47
CA LEU A 479 17.05 11.80 8.96
C LEU A 479 16.41 12.28 7.64
N VAL A 480 16.02 13.57 7.58
CA VAL A 480 15.46 14.19 6.38
C VAL A 480 16.46 14.20 5.23
N GLU A 481 17.72 14.59 5.49
CA GLU A 481 18.78 14.59 4.49
C GLU A 481 19.08 13.18 3.97
N ARG A 482 19.10 12.17 4.86
CA ARG A 482 19.27 10.77 4.44
C ARG A 482 18.15 10.30 3.51
N HIS A 483 16.91 10.67 3.79
CA HIS A 483 15.77 10.34 2.93
C HIS A 483 15.81 11.09 1.59
N ARG A 484 16.19 12.37 1.59
CA ARG A 484 16.40 13.17 0.37
C ARG A 484 17.50 12.60 -0.52
N ALA A 485 18.63 12.22 0.07
CA ALA A 485 19.72 11.58 -0.66
C ALA A 485 19.25 10.28 -1.32
N LYS A 486 18.53 9.43 -0.58
CA LYS A 486 17.98 8.17 -1.10
C LYS A 486 17.00 8.40 -2.25
N TYR A 487 16.12 9.40 -2.13
CA TYR A 487 15.21 9.80 -3.21
C TYR A 487 15.99 10.29 -4.44
N HIS A 488 17.01 11.12 -4.24
CA HIS A 488 17.82 11.65 -5.34
C HIS A 488 18.59 10.54 -6.06
N THR A 489 19.16 9.57 -5.34
CA THR A 489 19.83 8.41 -5.94
C THR A 489 18.87 7.59 -6.80
N VAL A 490 17.69 7.25 -6.27
CA VAL A 490 16.69 6.48 -7.03
C VAL A 490 16.19 7.26 -8.24
N SER A 491 15.94 8.57 -8.08
CA SER A 491 15.55 9.44 -9.19
C SER A 491 16.64 9.50 -10.26
N GLN A 492 17.91 9.61 -9.88
CA GLN A 492 19.02 9.61 -10.84
C GLN A 492 19.18 8.25 -11.52
N GLN A 493 18.99 7.13 -10.82
CA GLN A 493 18.98 5.80 -11.43
C GLN A 493 17.85 5.64 -12.46
N LEU A 494 16.66 6.14 -12.13
CA LEU A 494 15.52 6.14 -13.06
C LEU A 494 15.80 7.00 -14.31
N ILE A 495 16.46 8.15 -14.11
CA ILE A 495 16.89 9.03 -15.19
C ILE A 495 17.99 8.36 -16.02
N SER A 496 18.96 7.66 -15.41
CA SER A 496 20.02 6.96 -16.14
C SER A 496 19.51 5.74 -16.93
N LEU A 497 18.43 5.11 -16.46
CA LEU A 497 17.76 4.02 -17.18
C LEU A 497 16.99 4.52 -18.40
N ASN A 498 16.79 5.83 -18.57
CA ASN A 498 16.19 6.38 -19.78
C ASN A 498 17.24 6.44 -20.91
N PRO A 499 17.09 5.66 -21.99
CA PRO A 499 18.08 5.61 -23.08
C PRO A 499 18.31 6.97 -23.76
N LYS A 500 17.36 7.91 -23.65
CA LYS A 500 17.55 9.29 -24.15
C LYS A 500 18.67 10.06 -23.43
N ASN A 501 18.96 9.74 -22.17
CA ASN A 501 20.06 10.38 -21.44
C ASN A 501 21.42 9.81 -21.81
N VAL A 502 21.47 8.58 -22.32
CA VAL A 502 22.69 8.01 -22.89
C VAL A 502 23.03 8.75 -24.19
N LEU A 503 22.05 9.03 -25.05
CA LEU A 503 22.26 9.83 -26.27
C LEU A 503 22.81 11.24 -26.00
N LYS A 504 22.39 11.89 -24.89
CA LYS A 504 22.92 13.19 -24.46
C LYS A 504 24.40 13.19 -24.09
N ARG A 505 25.00 12.02 -23.79
CA ARG A 505 26.43 11.90 -23.46
C ARG A 505 27.33 11.79 -24.69
N GLY A 506 26.77 11.96 -25.90
CA GLY A 506 27.51 11.84 -27.16
C GLY A 506 27.51 10.42 -27.75
N TYR A 507 26.69 9.51 -27.21
CA TYR A 507 26.50 8.19 -27.81
C TYR A 507 25.44 8.24 -28.90
N ALA A 508 25.58 7.32 -29.86
CA ALA A 508 24.64 7.07 -30.94
C ALA A 508 24.01 5.69 -30.76
N MET A 509 22.72 5.56 -31.08
CA MET A 509 22.09 4.24 -31.26
C MET A 509 22.08 3.89 -32.74
N LEU A 510 22.65 2.74 -33.08
CA LEU A 510 22.63 2.18 -34.44
C LEU A 510 21.38 1.33 -34.61
N PHE A 511 20.71 1.53 -35.75
CA PHE A 511 19.57 0.77 -36.21
C PHE A 511 19.88 0.22 -37.59
N ASP A 512 19.32 -0.94 -37.91
CA ASP A 512 19.30 -1.42 -39.28
C ASP A 512 18.52 -0.42 -40.15
N PHE A 513 18.91 -0.29 -41.42
CA PHE A 513 18.24 0.58 -42.36
C PHE A 513 16.83 0.09 -42.69
N ASN A 514 16.66 -1.24 -42.78
CA ASN A 514 15.40 -1.87 -43.14
C ASN A 514 14.57 -2.27 -41.92
N GLU A 515 15.25 -2.65 -40.83
CA GLU A 515 14.59 -3.07 -39.60
C GLU A 515 14.79 -2.02 -38.50
N ASN A 516 13.72 -1.67 -37.77
CA ASN A 516 13.82 -0.81 -36.58
C ASN A 516 14.50 -1.52 -35.38
N SER A 517 15.34 -2.52 -35.65
CA SER A 517 16.11 -3.28 -34.67
C SER A 517 17.40 -2.53 -34.34
N ALA A 518 17.73 -2.48 -33.05
CA ALA A 518 18.97 -1.85 -32.59
C ALA A 518 20.16 -2.80 -32.81
N ILE A 519 21.20 -2.31 -33.48
CA ILE A 519 22.43 -3.06 -33.73
C ILE A 519 23.32 -2.94 -32.48
N ILE A 520 23.54 -4.07 -31.80
CA ILE A 520 24.27 -4.17 -30.53
C ILE A 520 25.62 -4.89 -30.63
N SER A 521 25.95 -5.49 -31.78
CA SER A 521 27.20 -6.20 -32.01
C SER A 521 27.85 -5.82 -33.34
N ALA A 522 29.17 -5.73 -33.36
CA ALA A 522 29.94 -5.52 -34.60
C ALA A 522 29.81 -6.69 -35.59
N LYS A 523 29.50 -7.91 -35.11
CA LYS A 523 29.29 -9.10 -35.96
C LYS A 523 28.09 -8.99 -36.89
N SER A 524 27.12 -8.12 -36.55
CA SER A 524 25.91 -7.85 -37.34
C SER A 524 26.10 -6.75 -38.39
N LEU A 525 27.28 -6.15 -38.50
CA LEU A 525 27.60 -5.14 -39.50
C LEU A 525 28.36 -5.77 -40.67
N HIS A 526 28.00 -5.38 -41.90
CA HIS A 526 28.67 -5.84 -43.11
C HIS A 526 29.36 -4.68 -43.83
N LYS A 527 30.47 -4.94 -44.51
CA LYS A 527 31.16 -3.93 -45.31
C LYS A 527 30.20 -3.44 -46.41
N HIS A 528 30.05 -2.12 -46.54
CA HIS A 528 29.12 -1.43 -47.43
C HIS A 528 27.63 -1.46 -47.06
N SER A 529 27.23 -1.98 -45.89
CA SER A 529 25.84 -1.87 -45.44
C SER A 529 25.49 -0.44 -45.00
N CYS A 530 24.27 0.02 -45.32
CA CYS A 530 23.71 1.26 -44.77
C CYS A 530 23.13 1.00 -43.38
N VAL A 531 23.35 1.94 -42.45
CA VAL A 531 22.83 1.91 -41.08
C VAL A 531 22.25 3.26 -40.70
N ARG A 532 21.17 3.25 -39.92
CA ARG A 532 20.57 4.45 -39.35
C ARG A 532 21.19 4.71 -37.99
N VAL A 533 21.69 5.92 -37.79
CA VAL A 533 22.22 6.38 -36.51
C VAL A 533 21.28 7.40 -35.92
N ARG A 534 20.86 7.18 -34.67
CA ARG A 534 20.09 8.13 -33.89
C ARG A 534 20.96 8.81 -32.85
N LEU A 535 20.97 10.13 -32.91
CA LEU A 535 21.60 11.04 -31.96
C LEU A 535 20.52 11.67 -31.06
N GLN A 536 20.93 12.53 -30.13
CA GLN A 536 20.02 13.25 -29.23
C GLN A 536 18.98 14.07 -30.00
N ASP A 537 19.39 14.70 -31.09
CA ASP A 537 18.70 15.76 -31.82
C ASP A 537 18.24 15.36 -33.21
N GLY A 538 18.68 14.20 -33.73
CA GLY A 538 18.32 13.77 -35.07
C GLY A 538 18.69 12.33 -35.41
N GLU A 539 18.44 11.96 -36.66
CA GLU A 539 18.89 10.72 -37.26
C GLU A 539 19.74 11.02 -38.50
N ALA A 540 20.77 10.21 -38.74
CA ALA A 540 21.64 10.28 -39.90
C ALA A 540 21.81 8.88 -40.51
N THR A 541 22.05 8.80 -41.81
CA THR A 541 22.34 7.54 -42.50
C THR A 541 23.83 7.43 -42.74
N LEU A 542 24.44 6.32 -42.33
CA LEU A 542 25.88 6.06 -42.50
C LEU A 542 26.10 4.77 -43.29
N THR A 543 27.21 4.72 -44.02
CA THR A 543 27.65 3.54 -44.77
C THR A 543 28.87 2.94 -44.08
N VAL A 544 28.84 1.63 -43.82
CA VAL A 544 29.95 0.93 -43.15
C VAL A 544 31.12 0.76 -44.13
N THR A 545 32.27 1.37 -43.83
CA THR A 545 33.47 1.29 -44.68
C THR A 545 34.35 0.09 -44.36
N ASP A 546 34.45 -0.32 -43.09
CA ASP A 546 35.22 -1.47 -42.63
C ASP A 546 34.70 -1.96 -41.26
N VAL A 547 34.92 -3.24 -40.92
CA VAL A 547 34.50 -3.83 -39.63
C VAL A 547 35.64 -4.67 -39.07
N GLN A 548 36.12 -4.32 -37.87
CA GLN A 548 37.09 -5.13 -37.12
C GLN A 548 36.43 -5.68 -35.85
N ASN A 549 36.52 -7.00 -35.66
CA ASN A 549 36.06 -7.67 -34.45
C ASN A 549 37.26 -7.90 -33.52
N PHE A 550 37.18 -7.40 -32.29
CA PHE A 550 38.15 -7.73 -31.24
C PHE A 550 37.72 -9.04 -30.57
N GLU A 551 38.56 -10.07 -30.63
CA GLU A 551 38.41 -11.24 -29.77
C GLU A 551 38.82 -10.85 -28.35
N THR A 552 38.00 -11.24 -27.38
CA THR A 552 38.09 -10.94 -25.95
C THR A 552 39.49 -11.15 -25.36
N GLN A 553 40.30 -10.09 -25.30
CA GLN A 553 41.37 -9.87 -24.33
C GLN A 553 41.41 -8.37 -24.01
N GLU A 554 41.32 -8.05 -22.72
CA GLU A 554 41.60 -6.73 -22.12
C GLU A 554 40.65 -5.55 -22.44
N PHE A 555 39.68 -5.31 -21.54
CA PHE A 555 39.28 -3.97 -21.07
C PHE A 555 38.69 -4.06 -19.67
#